data_AF-A0A962TK99-F1
#
_entry.id   AF-A0A962TK99-F1
#
_cell.length_a   1.000
_cell.length_b   1.000
_cell.length_c   1.000
_cell.angle_alpha   90.00
_cell.angle_beta   90.00
_cell.angle_gamma   90.00
#
_symmetry.space_group_name_H-M   'P 1'
#
loop_
_entity.id
_entity.type
_entity.pdbx_description
1 polymer ?
#
loop_
_entity_poly.entity_id
_entity_poly.type
_entity_poly.pdbx_seq_one_letter_code
_entity_poly.pdbx_strand_id
1 'polypeptide(L)'
;MISIRPVWPWLSALLMLVLISGCDRAPIPPATAAPASKELPRTASTFTGTKKALYDQVYRDHRVTFYCGCDYSADRKIDLASCGLSALADKPRAQRIEAEHIFPAAQFGNFRPCWRKPRDFPECIKSSGNIVSGRECCQRVDPIFQAAHNDLMNLVPSVGEVNGKRSDYNWGMIAGEKRAFGTCNIEVDSSTRRAEPPETVMGDIARTMFYMSDTYGFRLSRQDEQLYTAWSRMDPPDTWEVERNRRIAAIQGKGNRFVEEYAAIFGKAAAPAKPPAPASGTPAATAADAFSCGGKRRCGEMASCEEAKFYLTRCGIDSLDGDGDGTPCQSLCR
;
A
#
# COMPACT_ATOMS: atom_id res chain seq x y z
N MET A 1 -79.65 -1.83 -0.10
CA MET A 1 -80.37 -0.89 0.78
C MET A 1 -80.12 -1.29 2.23
N ILE A 2 -79.78 -0.31 3.08
CA ILE A 2 -79.79 -0.33 4.57
C ILE A 2 -78.67 -1.19 5.18
N SER A 3 -77.52 -0.63 5.60
CA SER A 3 -77.24 0.34 6.68
C SER A 3 -77.50 -0.22 8.09
N ILE A 4 -76.45 -0.23 8.92
CA ILE A 4 -76.34 0.34 10.28
C ILE A 4 -75.29 -0.46 11.10
N ARG A 5 -74.20 0.24 11.48
CA ARG A 5 -73.24 -0.06 12.58
C ARG A 5 -73.93 0.23 13.94
N PRO A 6 -73.55 -0.30 15.14
CA PRO A 6 -72.23 -0.04 15.80
C PRO A 6 -71.70 -1.12 16.81
N VAL A 7 -70.38 -1.31 16.96
CA VAL A 7 -69.41 -0.82 17.99
C VAL A 7 -69.47 -1.50 19.40
N TRP A 8 -68.53 -2.45 19.62
CA TRP A 8 -67.76 -2.83 20.85
C TRP A 8 -68.48 -3.16 22.19
N PRO A 9 -67.81 -3.67 23.27
CA PRO A 9 -66.50 -4.36 23.44
C PRO A 9 -66.55 -5.65 24.33
N TRP A 10 -65.36 -6.15 24.75
CA TRP A 10 -64.99 -6.99 25.92
C TRP A 10 -64.60 -8.47 25.70
N LEU A 11 -63.31 -8.71 25.98
CA LEU A 11 -62.61 -9.89 26.52
C LEU A 11 -62.93 -11.27 25.94
N SER A 12 -61.88 -11.95 25.44
CA SER A 12 -61.20 -12.95 26.28
C SER A 12 -59.86 -13.35 25.67
N ALA A 13 -58.84 -13.29 26.51
CA ALA A 13 -57.49 -13.72 26.24
C ALA A 13 -57.46 -15.24 25.99
N LEU A 14 -56.92 -15.68 24.86
CA LEU A 14 -56.50 -17.05 24.67
C LEU A 14 -54.98 -17.14 24.87
N LEU A 15 -54.65 -17.80 25.96
CA LEU A 15 -53.33 -18.18 26.43
C LEU A 15 -52.70 -19.15 25.40
N MET A 16 -51.74 -18.68 24.59
CA MET A 16 -50.77 -19.59 23.96
C MET A 16 -49.59 -19.77 24.93
N LEU A 17 -49.62 -20.88 25.68
CA LEU A 17 -48.43 -21.44 26.32
C LEU A 17 -47.45 -21.84 25.21
N VAL A 18 -46.50 -20.96 24.90
CA VAL A 18 -45.23 -21.39 24.33
C VAL A 18 -44.31 -21.63 25.51
N LEU A 19 -44.00 -22.90 25.76
CA LEU A 19 -42.95 -23.33 26.66
C LEU A 19 -41.64 -22.71 26.17
N ILE A 20 -41.26 -21.58 26.77
CA ILE A 20 -39.90 -21.06 26.70
C ILE A 20 -39.08 -22.04 27.51
N SER A 21 -38.53 -23.06 26.84
CA SER A 21 -37.45 -23.85 27.39
C SER A 21 -36.31 -22.87 27.64
N GLY A 22 -36.13 -22.51 28.91
CA GLY A 22 -35.04 -21.67 29.37
C GLY A 22 -33.73 -22.32 28.98
N CYS A 23 -33.10 -21.81 27.92
CA CYS A 23 -31.65 -21.82 27.89
C CYS A 23 -31.22 -20.74 28.88
N ASP A 24 -31.07 -21.16 30.14
CA ASP A 24 -30.27 -20.44 31.13
C ASP A 24 -28.89 -20.22 30.49
N ARG A 25 -28.70 -19.05 29.88
CA ARG A 25 -27.38 -18.60 29.51
C ARG A 25 -26.66 -18.33 30.82
N ALA A 26 -25.86 -19.29 31.24
CA ALA A 26 -24.83 -19.09 32.24
C ALA A 26 -24.12 -17.75 31.91
N PRO A 27 -23.91 -16.87 32.90
CA PRO A 27 -23.21 -15.62 32.67
C PRO A 27 -21.87 -15.95 32.02
N ILE A 28 -21.65 -15.35 30.85
CA ILE A 28 -20.36 -15.43 30.15
C ILE A 28 -19.33 -14.95 31.18
N PRO A 29 -18.35 -15.79 31.57
CA PRO A 29 -17.31 -15.34 32.48
C PRO A 29 -16.66 -14.11 31.82
N PRO A 30 -16.40 -13.03 32.59
CA PRO A 30 -15.71 -11.87 32.04
C PRO A 30 -14.45 -12.38 31.37
N ALA A 31 -14.24 -11.96 30.12
CA ALA A 31 -13.10 -12.38 29.31
C ALA A 31 -11.85 -12.31 30.19
N THR A 32 -11.36 -13.48 30.57
CA THR A 32 -10.12 -13.61 31.33
C THR A 32 -9.06 -12.88 30.52
N ALA A 33 -8.50 -11.83 31.12
CA ALA A 33 -7.50 -10.98 30.50
C ALA A 33 -6.41 -11.85 29.86
N ALA A 34 -6.13 -11.59 28.58
CA ALA A 34 -5.05 -12.24 27.86
C ALA A 34 -3.71 -12.00 28.60
N PRO A 35 -2.90 -13.03 28.87
CA PRO A 35 -1.64 -12.86 29.57
C PRO A 35 -0.54 -12.47 28.59
N ALA A 36 0.04 -11.31 28.87
CA ALA A 36 1.44 -10.89 28.74
C ALA A 36 1.39 -9.38 28.49
N SER A 37 1.97 -8.60 29.40
CA SER A 37 2.31 -7.21 29.12
C SER A 37 3.20 -7.20 27.87
N LYS A 38 2.61 -6.94 26.69
CA LYS A 38 3.37 -6.74 25.46
C LYS A 38 4.23 -5.50 25.69
N GLU A 39 5.48 -5.71 26.07
CA GLU A 39 6.44 -4.61 26.13
C GLU A 39 6.44 -3.90 24.77
N LEU A 40 6.24 -2.59 24.83
CA LEU A 40 6.30 -1.74 23.66
C LEU A 40 7.75 -1.69 23.16
N PRO A 41 7.97 -1.55 21.85
CA PRO A 41 9.31 -1.38 21.32
C PRO A 41 9.98 -0.11 21.86
N ARG A 42 11.29 -0.18 22.06
CA ARG A 42 12.11 0.95 22.51
C ARG A 42 12.40 1.88 21.33
N THR A 43 11.42 2.69 20.97
CA THR A 43 11.51 3.62 19.84
C THR A 43 12.26 4.89 20.21
N ALA A 44 12.85 5.57 19.23
CA ALA A 44 13.45 6.88 19.45
C ALA A 44 12.40 7.89 19.94
N SER A 45 12.80 8.83 20.80
CA SER A 45 11.91 9.86 21.36
C SER A 45 11.45 10.89 20.33
N THR A 46 12.15 11.02 19.19
CA THR A 46 11.80 11.96 18.12
C THR A 46 11.70 11.27 16.77
N PHE A 47 10.84 11.79 15.91
CA PHE A 47 10.71 11.27 14.55
C PHE A 47 11.97 11.55 13.71
N THR A 48 12.71 12.64 14.00
CA THR A 48 14.01 12.89 13.37
C THR A 48 15.02 11.80 13.72
N GLY A 49 15.12 11.41 15.00
CA GLY A 49 15.96 10.29 15.42
C GLY A 49 15.53 8.97 14.80
N THR A 50 14.21 8.75 14.69
CA THR A 50 13.65 7.57 14.02
C THR A 50 14.04 7.50 12.55
N LYS A 51 13.86 8.58 11.79
CA LYS A 51 14.27 8.66 10.38
C LYS A 51 15.78 8.46 10.21
N LYS A 52 16.59 8.96 11.14
CA LYS A 52 18.04 8.72 11.13
C LYS A 52 18.34 7.23 11.28
N ALA A 53 17.71 6.54 12.23
CA ALA A 53 17.87 5.10 12.39
C ALA A 53 17.39 4.32 11.16
N LEU A 54 16.23 4.70 10.59
CA LEU A 54 15.69 4.12 9.37
C LEU A 54 16.69 4.18 8.22
N TYR A 55 17.19 5.37 7.87
CA TYR A 55 18.03 5.54 6.69
C TYR A 55 19.48 5.12 6.91
N ASP A 56 20.07 5.46 8.07
CA ASP A 56 21.52 5.32 8.27
C ASP A 56 21.90 3.97 8.90
N GLN A 57 20.94 3.25 9.49
CA GLN A 57 21.21 1.96 10.15
C GLN A 57 20.44 0.81 9.50
N VAL A 58 19.13 0.97 9.28
CA VAL A 58 18.29 -0.09 8.70
C VAL A 58 18.53 -0.20 7.19
N TYR A 59 18.35 0.88 6.43
CA TYR A 59 18.47 0.91 4.95
C TYR A 59 19.85 1.34 4.43
N ARG A 60 20.89 1.26 5.27
CA ARG A 60 22.22 1.80 4.99
C ARG A 60 22.87 1.26 3.71
N ASP A 61 22.56 0.04 3.31
CA ASP A 61 23.09 -0.69 2.16
C ASP A 61 21.99 -1.23 1.23
N HIS A 62 20.73 -0.92 1.52
CA HIS A 62 19.55 -1.31 0.74
C HIS A 62 18.78 -0.05 0.36
N ARG A 63 19.36 0.78 -0.53
CA ARG A 63 18.85 2.13 -0.80
C ARG A 63 17.87 2.17 -1.97
N VAL A 64 16.76 1.47 -1.81
CA VAL A 64 15.64 1.43 -2.77
C VAL A 64 14.34 1.85 -2.10
N THR A 65 13.48 2.55 -2.82
CA THR A 65 12.16 2.93 -2.29
C THR A 65 11.19 1.76 -2.29
N PHE A 66 10.33 1.70 -1.28
CA PHE A 66 9.48 0.56 -0.96
C PHE A 66 8.48 0.21 -2.07
N TYR A 67 7.69 1.18 -2.53
CA TYR A 67 6.68 0.90 -3.55
C TYR A 67 7.29 0.81 -4.97
N CYS A 68 8.18 1.73 -5.33
CA CYS A 68 8.58 1.87 -6.73
C CYS A 68 9.96 1.32 -7.05
N GLY A 69 10.74 0.88 -6.05
CA GLY A 69 12.09 0.37 -6.28
C GLY A 69 13.08 1.42 -6.77
N CYS A 70 12.78 2.72 -6.67
CA CYS A 70 13.71 3.77 -7.08
C CYS A 70 14.96 3.77 -6.20
N ASP A 71 16.12 3.77 -6.83
CA ASP A 71 17.40 3.94 -6.15
C ASP A 71 17.48 5.32 -5.49
N TYR A 72 18.19 5.39 -4.38
CA TYR A 72 18.62 6.65 -3.80
C TYR A 72 20.03 6.57 -3.23
N SER A 73 20.72 7.70 -3.22
CA SER A 73 22.09 7.81 -2.76
C SER A 73 22.21 7.84 -1.23
N ALA A 74 23.43 7.74 -0.70
CA ALA A 74 23.68 7.88 0.73
C ALA A 74 23.29 9.26 1.29
N ASP A 75 23.35 10.31 0.48
CA ASP A 75 22.85 11.65 0.81
C ASP A 75 21.34 11.82 0.55
N ARG A 76 20.63 10.73 0.24
CA ARG A 76 19.17 10.63 0.06
C ARG A 76 18.63 11.35 -1.16
N LYS A 77 19.46 11.54 -2.19
CA LYS A 77 19.01 11.99 -3.51
C LYS A 77 18.42 10.80 -4.24
N ILE A 78 17.19 10.96 -4.71
CA ILE A 78 16.46 9.93 -5.42
C ILE A 78 16.80 9.93 -6.91
N ASP A 79 16.94 8.75 -7.50
CA ASP A 79 17.00 8.56 -8.94
C ASP A 79 15.63 8.06 -9.45
N LEU A 80 14.80 8.96 -9.98
CA LEU A 80 13.50 8.60 -10.54
C LEU A 80 13.60 7.80 -11.85
N ALA A 81 14.72 7.92 -12.57
CA ALA A 81 14.91 7.20 -13.83
C ALA A 81 15.14 5.71 -13.57
N SER A 82 15.81 5.35 -12.47
CA SER A 82 16.07 3.96 -12.05
C SER A 82 14.81 3.09 -11.94
N CYS A 83 13.64 3.70 -11.71
CA CYS A 83 12.35 3.02 -11.52
C CYS A 83 11.26 3.45 -12.51
N GLY A 84 11.62 4.21 -13.56
CA GLY A 84 10.67 4.67 -14.58
C GLY A 84 9.69 5.76 -14.14
N LEU A 85 10.01 6.52 -13.08
CA LEU A 85 9.23 7.67 -12.61
C LEU A 85 9.71 9.02 -13.17
N SER A 86 10.43 9.04 -14.28
CA SER A 86 10.96 10.26 -14.90
C SER A 86 9.87 11.30 -15.22
N ALA A 87 8.63 10.88 -15.45
CA ALA A 87 7.48 11.78 -15.64
C ALA A 87 7.15 12.65 -14.41
N LEU A 88 7.70 12.33 -13.23
CA LEU A 88 7.56 13.11 -12.01
C LEU A 88 8.77 14.05 -11.76
N ALA A 89 9.70 14.18 -12.70
CA ALA A 89 10.91 14.99 -12.55
C ALA A 89 10.60 16.47 -12.20
N ASP A 90 9.47 17.01 -12.68
CA ASP A 90 9.01 18.37 -12.41
C ASP A 90 8.36 18.54 -11.02
N LYS A 91 8.06 17.44 -10.31
CA LYS A 91 7.37 17.49 -9.01
C LYS A 91 8.38 17.64 -7.87
N PRO A 92 8.38 18.77 -7.12
CA PRO A 92 9.36 18.98 -6.05
C PRO A 92 9.31 17.92 -4.93
N ARG A 93 8.12 17.32 -4.70
CA ARG A 93 7.95 16.27 -3.70
C ARG A 93 8.47 14.91 -4.19
N ALA A 94 8.50 14.65 -5.50
CA ALA A 94 9.08 13.44 -6.06
C ALA A 94 10.61 13.42 -5.96
N GLN A 95 11.26 14.58 -5.82
CA GLN A 95 12.73 14.72 -5.72
C GLN A 95 13.31 14.37 -4.33
N ARG A 96 12.52 13.77 -3.44
CA ARG A 96 12.97 13.38 -2.10
C ARG A 96 12.35 12.07 -1.65
N ILE A 97 13.08 11.34 -0.82
CA ILE A 97 12.52 10.23 -0.05
C ILE A 97 11.79 10.76 1.18
N GLU A 98 10.66 10.14 1.49
CA GLU A 98 9.88 10.37 2.71
C GLU A 98 9.74 9.05 3.46
N ALA A 99 9.71 9.12 4.80
CA ALA A 99 9.48 7.94 5.62
C ALA A 99 7.96 7.70 5.67
N GLU A 100 7.53 6.67 4.98
CA GLU A 100 6.14 6.24 4.86
C GLU A 100 5.74 5.41 6.07
N HIS A 101 4.54 5.69 6.61
CA HIS A 101 3.90 4.90 7.66
C HIS A 101 2.98 3.87 7.01
N ILE A 102 3.40 2.60 6.89
CA ILE A 102 2.59 1.54 6.25
C ILE A 102 1.20 1.46 6.88
N PHE A 103 1.11 1.50 8.20
CA PHE A 103 -0.10 1.75 8.96
C PHE A 103 -0.17 3.27 9.27
N PRO A 104 -1.05 4.05 8.60
CA PRO A 104 -1.05 5.51 8.70
C PRO A 104 -1.27 6.00 10.13
N ALA A 105 -0.58 7.10 10.49
CA ALA A 105 -0.75 7.70 11.82
C ALA A 105 -2.17 8.18 12.12
N ALA A 106 -2.95 8.52 11.08
CA ALA A 106 -4.37 8.84 11.26
C ALA A 106 -5.16 7.62 11.73
N GLN A 107 -4.86 6.42 11.22
CA GLN A 107 -5.59 5.20 11.55
C GLN A 107 -5.39 4.77 13.00
N PHE A 108 -4.19 4.99 13.57
CA PHE A 108 -3.95 4.73 15.00
C PHE A 108 -4.10 5.96 15.91
N GLY A 109 -4.44 7.11 15.34
CA GLY A 109 -4.46 8.40 16.04
C GLY A 109 -5.81 9.08 16.14
N ASN A 110 -6.64 9.02 15.10
CA ASN A 110 -7.80 9.90 14.94
C ASN A 110 -8.89 9.75 16.03
N PHE A 111 -8.85 8.66 16.80
CA PHE A 111 -9.78 8.36 17.88
C PHE A 111 -9.25 8.76 19.25
N ARG A 112 -7.96 9.09 19.37
CA ARG A 112 -7.32 9.40 20.64
C ARG A 112 -7.74 10.78 21.15
N PRO A 113 -7.86 10.98 22.48
CA PRO A 113 -8.20 12.28 23.06
C PRO A 113 -7.26 13.41 22.62
N CYS A 114 -5.95 13.17 22.55
CA CYS A 114 -4.96 14.14 22.04
C CYS A 114 -5.25 14.62 20.61
N TRP A 115 -5.90 13.79 19.80
CA TRP A 115 -6.26 14.13 18.42
C TRP A 115 -7.56 14.93 18.37
N ARG A 116 -8.58 14.52 19.13
CA ARG A 116 -9.96 15.05 19.07
C ARG A 116 -10.21 16.23 20.01
N LYS A 117 -9.52 16.28 21.15
CA LYS A 117 -9.69 17.26 22.22
C LYS A 117 -8.33 17.81 22.68
N PRO A 118 -7.51 18.38 21.77
CA PRO A 118 -6.16 18.85 22.12
C PRO A 118 -6.14 19.97 23.17
N ARG A 119 -7.26 20.66 23.40
CA ARG A 119 -7.38 21.69 24.45
C ARG A 119 -7.31 21.13 25.87
N ASP A 120 -7.58 19.84 26.04
CA ASP A 120 -7.55 19.16 27.34
C ASP A 120 -6.10 18.81 27.76
N PHE A 121 -5.11 19.10 26.89
CA PHE A 121 -3.70 18.77 27.08
C PHE A 121 -2.85 20.05 27.10
N PRO A 122 -2.38 20.51 28.28
CA PRO A 122 -1.57 21.72 28.41
C PRO A 122 -0.31 21.72 27.53
N GLU A 123 0.33 20.57 27.34
CA GLU A 123 1.54 20.39 26.51
C GLU A 123 1.27 20.60 25.01
N CYS A 124 0.00 20.59 24.60
CA CYS A 124 -0.42 20.90 23.25
C CYS A 124 -0.68 22.41 23.04
N ILE A 125 -0.60 23.23 24.09
CA ILE A 125 -0.71 24.69 24.00
C ILE A 125 0.70 25.27 23.89
N LYS A 126 1.00 25.93 22.76
CA LYS A 126 2.28 26.64 22.57
C LYS A 126 2.34 27.86 23.49
N SER A 127 3.54 28.35 23.77
CA SER A 127 3.74 29.61 24.51
C SER A 127 3.03 30.82 23.90
N SER A 128 2.78 30.80 22.59
CA SER A 128 2.00 31.82 21.88
C SER A 128 0.48 31.72 22.09
N GLY A 129 0.00 30.74 22.86
CA GLY A 129 -1.43 30.41 23.01
C GLY A 129 -2.01 29.55 21.87
N ASN A 130 -1.24 29.28 20.80
CA ASN A 130 -1.70 28.44 19.69
C ASN A 130 -1.75 26.97 20.10
N ILE A 131 -2.83 26.27 19.74
CA ILE A 131 -3.04 24.87 20.11
C ILE A 131 -2.64 23.96 18.94
N VAL A 132 -1.74 23.01 19.18
CA VAL A 132 -1.42 21.95 18.23
C VAL A 132 -2.42 20.82 18.34
N SER A 133 -2.77 20.20 17.22
CA SER A 133 -3.80 19.15 17.17
C SER A 133 -3.33 17.93 16.38
N GLY A 134 -4.14 16.88 16.40
CA GLY A 134 -3.90 15.68 15.62
C GLY A 134 -2.59 14.97 15.98
N ARG A 135 -1.84 14.58 14.95
CA ARG A 135 -0.55 13.90 15.07
C ARG A 135 0.42 14.64 16.00
N GLU A 136 0.57 15.96 15.83
CA GLU A 136 1.56 16.72 16.60
C GLU A 136 1.26 16.72 18.10
N CYS A 137 -0.01 16.88 18.49
CA CYS A 137 -0.40 16.81 19.90
C CYS A 137 -0.17 15.39 20.45
N CYS A 138 -0.62 14.35 19.73
CA CYS A 138 -0.47 12.98 20.18
C CYS A 138 1.00 12.53 20.33
N GLN A 139 1.92 13.02 19.50
CA GLN A 139 3.36 12.74 19.68
C GLN A 139 3.92 13.30 21.00
N ARG A 140 3.30 14.35 21.57
CA ARG A 140 3.76 14.98 22.82
C ARG A 140 3.22 14.29 24.06
N VAL A 141 1.96 13.87 24.04
CA VAL A 141 1.22 13.51 25.27
C VAL A 141 0.75 12.07 25.35
N ASP A 142 0.81 11.31 24.25
CA ASP A 142 0.38 9.92 24.22
C ASP A 142 1.57 9.00 23.92
N PRO A 143 2.18 8.38 24.95
CA PRO A 143 3.32 7.47 24.78
C PRO A 143 3.05 6.29 23.85
N ILE A 144 1.81 5.77 23.81
CA ILE A 144 1.46 4.66 22.91
C ILE A 144 1.44 5.16 21.46
N PHE A 145 0.86 6.33 21.21
CA PHE A 145 0.90 6.96 19.89
C PHE A 145 2.34 7.28 19.46
N GLN A 146 3.15 7.85 20.36
CA GLN A 146 4.54 8.18 20.08
C GLN A 146 5.34 6.93 19.71
N ALA A 147 5.18 5.83 20.47
CA ALA A 147 5.79 4.55 20.16
C ALA A 147 5.33 4.03 18.79
N ALA A 148 4.03 3.95 18.52
CA ALA A 148 3.50 3.48 17.22
C ALA A 148 3.95 4.34 16.03
N HIS A 149 4.08 5.65 16.24
CA HIS A 149 4.55 6.59 15.22
C HIS A 149 6.04 6.45 14.93
N ASN A 150 6.85 6.15 15.95
CA ASN A 150 8.30 6.07 15.84
C ASN A 150 8.81 4.63 15.69
N ASP A 151 7.92 3.67 15.53
CA ASP A 151 8.27 2.28 15.31
C ASP A 151 8.84 2.08 13.90
N LEU A 152 10.09 1.62 13.83
CA LEU A 152 10.77 1.34 12.56
C LEU A 152 10.11 0.20 11.78
N MET A 153 9.40 -0.74 12.41
CA MET A 153 8.68 -1.80 11.70
C MET A 153 7.60 -1.21 10.79
N ASN A 154 6.98 -0.10 11.21
CA ASN A 154 5.95 0.59 10.47
C ASN A 154 6.49 1.61 9.45
N LEU A 155 7.81 1.72 9.28
CA LEU A 155 8.45 2.78 8.50
C LEU A 155 9.29 2.25 7.34
N VAL A 156 9.09 2.82 6.16
CA VAL A 156 9.80 2.48 4.92
C VAL A 156 10.14 3.72 4.09
N PRO A 157 11.23 3.73 3.30
CA PRO A 157 11.52 4.82 2.37
C PRO A 157 10.53 4.80 1.20
N SER A 158 9.91 5.93 0.89
CA SER A 158 9.03 6.08 -0.29
C SER A 158 9.39 7.33 -1.07
N VAL A 159 9.13 7.33 -2.38
CA VAL A 159 9.09 8.57 -3.17
C VAL A 159 8.06 9.50 -2.55
N GLY A 160 8.43 10.77 -2.33
CA GLY A 160 7.56 11.70 -1.60
C GLY A 160 6.22 11.94 -2.29
N GLU A 161 6.18 12.03 -3.63
CA GLU A 161 4.93 12.22 -4.38
C GLU A 161 3.99 11.01 -4.21
N VAL A 162 4.53 9.79 -4.28
CA VAL A 162 3.79 8.54 -4.06
C VAL A 162 3.24 8.49 -2.64
N ASN A 163 4.08 8.78 -1.63
CA ASN A 163 3.68 8.89 -0.23
C ASN A 163 2.55 9.92 -0.05
N GLY A 164 2.65 11.05 -0.75
CA GLY A 164 1.64 12.09 -0.73
C GLY A 164 0.29 11.68 -1.29
N LYS A 165 0.29 10.96 -2.41
CA LYS A 165 -0.93 10.46 -3.05
C LYS A 165 -1.56 9.33 -2.24
N ARG A 166 -0.74 8.43 -1.69
CA ARG A 166 -1.19 7.35 -0.80
C ARG A 166 -1.96 7.90 0.41
N SER A 167 -1.52 9.01 0.98
CA SER A 167 -2.24 9.70 2.07
C SER A 167 -2.49 8.78 3.27
N ASP A 168 -3.67 8.81 3.88
CA ASP A 168 -4.14 7.89 4.92
C ASP A 168 -5.15 6.87 4.38
N TYR A 169 -5.03 6.50 3.10
CA TYR A 169 -5.94 5.56 2.46
C TYR A 169 -5.69 4.13 2.93
N ASN A 170 -6.78 3.37 3.04
CA ASN A 170 -6.71 1.97 3.42
C ASN A 170 -6.09 1.16 2.28
N TRP A 171 -5.53 0.01 2.61
CA TRP A 171 -5.00 -0.93 1.62
C TRP A 171 -6.10 -1.76 0.97
N GLY A 172 -5.90 -2.14 -0.29
CA GLY A 172 -6.67 -3.20 -0.96
C GLY A 172 -6.76 -3.02 -2.46
N MET A 173 -7.39 -4.00 -3.11
CA MET A 173 -7.45 -4.06 -4.57
C MET A 173 -8.35 -2.99 -5.17
N ILE A 174 -7.91 -2.44 -6.30
CA ILE A 174 -8.53 -1.40 -7.10
C ILE A 174 -8.74 -1.99 -8.50
N ALA A 175 -9.96 -1.87 -9.04
CA ALA A 175 -10.29 -2.47 -10.34
C ALA A 175 -10.16 -1.47 -11.48
N GLY A 176 -9.34 -1.77 -12.49
CA GLY A 176 -9.38 -1.09 -13.79
C GLY A 176 -8.91 0.37 -13.80
N GLU A 177 -8.12 0.79 -12.82
CA GLU A 177 -7.70 2.19 -12.69
C GLU A 177 -6.51 2.55 -13.56
N LYS A 178 -6.32 3.87 -13.72
CA LYS A 178 -5.19 4.41 -14.47
C LYS A 178 -3.91 4.23 -13.65
N ARG A 179 -2.89 3.65 -14.27
CA ARG A 179 -1.52 3.59 -13.74
C ARG A 179 -0.88 4.98 -13.70
N ALA A 180 -1.22 5.74 -12.66
CA ALA A 180 -0.81 7.14 -12.48
C ALA A 180 0.71 7.31 -12.33
N PHE A 181 1.42 6.22 -12.00
CA PHE A 181 2.87 6.20 -11.77
C PHE A 181 3.63 5.35 -12.81
N GLY A 182 3.04 5.14 -13.99
CA GLY A 182 3.71 4.46 -15.10
C GLY A 182 4.08 3.02 -14.76
N THR A 183 5.39 2.74 -14.72
CA THR A 183 5.95 1.41 -14.40
C THR A 183 5.90 1.06 -12.92
N CYS A 184 5.78 2.05 -12.02
CA CYS A 184 5.54 1.76 -10.61
C CYS A 184 4.07 1.35 -10.43
N ASN A 185 3.84 0.08 -10.12
CA ASN A 185 2.51 -0.52 -10.05
C ASN A 185 1.81 -0.28 -8.69
N ILE A 186 1.91 0.95 -8.18
CA ILE A 186 1.06 1.41 -7.08
C ILE A 186 -0.13 2.17 -7.67
N GLU A 187 -1.32 1.84 -7.21
CA GLU A 187 -2.56 2.48 -7.66
C GLU A 187 -3.22 3.19 -6.47
N VAL A 188 -3.81 4.35 -6.72
CA VAL A 188 -4.43 5.18 -5.68
C VAL A 188 -5.76 5.70 -6.21
N ASP A 189 -6.84 5.30 -5.54
CA ASP A 189 -8.18 5.80 -5.82
C ASP A 189 -8.66 6.65 -4.64
N SER A 190 -8.74 7.96 -4.87
CA SER A 190 -9.21 8.92 -3.87
C SER A 190 -10.71 8.87 -3.65
N SER A 191 -11.49 8.34 -4.60
CA SER A 191 -12.95 8.24 -4.50
C SER A 191 -13.37 7.16 -3.50
N THR A 192 -12.67 6.03 -3.50
CA THR A 192 -12.86 4.94 -2.53
C THR A 192 -11.88 5.00 -1.35
N ARG A 193 -10.96 5.98 -1.35
CA ARG A 193 -9.88 6.15 -0.36
C ARG A 193 -9.09 4.85 -0.15
N ARG A 194 -8.64 4.29 -1.27
CA ARG A 194 -7.94 3.02 -1.36
C ARG A 194 -6.59 3.21 -2.05
N ALA A 195 -5.59 2.47 -1.58
CA ALA A 195 -4.34 2.28 -2.31
C ALA A 195 -4.12 0.77 -2.54
N GLU A 196 -3.82 0.41 -3.78
CA GLU A 196 -3.35 -0.93 -4.15
C GLU A 196 -1.82 -0.86 -4.29
N PRO A 197 -1.07 -1.60 -3.46
CA PRO A 197 0.37 -1.64 -3.58
C PRO A 197 0.82 -2.58 -4.71
N PRO A 198 2.07 -2.46 -5.19
CA PRO A 198 2.66 -3.47 -6.04
C PRO A 198 2.68 -4.84 -5.36
N GLU A 199 2.52 -5.90 -6.15
CA GLU A 199 2.48 -7.29 -5.68
C GLU A 199 3.70 -7.68 -4.86
N THR A 200 4.87 -7.13 -5.19
CA THR A 200 6.17 -7.41 -4.55
C THR A 200 6.32 -6.87 -3.13
N VAL A 201 5.34 -6.14 -2.61
CA VAL A 201 5.35 -5.61 -1.23
C VAL A 201 4.04 -5.84 -0.48
N MET A 202 3.11 -6.60 -1.07
CA MET A 202 1.82 -6.91 -0.44
C MET A 202 2.00 -7.65 0.88
N GLY A 203 2.97 -8.57 0.92
CA GLY A 203 3.30 -9.37 2.09
C GLY A 203 3.90 -8.54 3.21
N ASP A 204 4.84 -7.66 2.89
CA ASP A 204 5.47 -6.72 3.83
C ASP A 204 4.43 -5.82 4.49
N ILE A 205 3.50 -5.30 3.68
CA ILE A 205 2.37 -4.50 4.17
C ILE A 205 1.51 -5.35 5.10
N ALA A 206 1.11 -6.54 4.68
CA ALA A 206 0.27 -7.43 5.48
C ALA A 206 0.88 -7.76 6.84
N ARG A 207 2.16 -8.18 6.87
CA ARG A 207 2.88 -8.49 8.11
C ARG A 207 3.08 -7.26 8.98
N THR A 208 3.25 -6.07 8.39
CA THR A 208 3.29 -4.82 9.16
C THR A 208 1.93 -4.48 9.77
N MET A 209 0.82 -4.67 9.03
CA MET A 209 -0.52 -4.44 9.56
C MET A 209 -0.85 -5.40 10.72
N PHE A 210 -0.51 -6.68 10.59
CA PHE A 210 -0.63 -7.65 11.67
C PHE A 210 0.25 -7.31 12.87
N TYR A 211 1.50 -6.89 12.65
CA TYR A 211 2.40 -6.44 13.70
C TYR A 211 1.84 -5.24 14.46
N MET A 212 1.31 -4.23 13.76
CA MET A 212 0.75 -3.04 14.41
C MET A 212 -0.52 -3.38 15.21
N SER A 213 -1.36 -4.28 14.68
CA SER A 213 -2.50 -4.86 15.39
C SER A 213 -2.08 -5.57 16.68
N ASP A 214 -1.12 -6.50 16.57
CA ASP A 214 -0.63 -7.30 17.68
C ASP A 214 0.08 -6.44 18.75
N THR A 215 1.01 -5.58 18.34
CA THR A 215 1.87 -4.81 19.27
C THR A 215 1.13 -3.71 20.00
N TYR A 216 0.20 -3.02 19.33
CA TYR A 216 -0.47 -1.84 19.88
C TYR A 216 -1.97 -2.04 20.16
N GLY A 217 -2.51 -3.24 19.89
CA GLY A 217 -3.90 -3.59 20.19
C GLY A 217 -4.93 -2.97 19.23
N PHE A 218 -4.52 -2.56 18.02
CA PHE A 218 -5.47 -2.10 17.01
C PHE A 218 -6.25 -3.29 16.46
N ARG A 219 -7.56 -3.11 16.24
CA ARG A 219 -8.40 -4.16 15.66
C ARG A 219 -8.44 -3.99 14.16
N LEU A 220 -8.01 -5.02 13.43
CA LEU A 220 -8.25 -5.14 12.01
C LEU A 220 -9.69 -5.61 11.79
N SER A 221 -10.31 -5.17 10.70
CA SER A 221 -11.61 -5.72 10.32
C SER A 221 -11.44 -7.15 9.83
N ARG A 222 -12.50 -7.97 9.88
CA ARG A 222 -12.46 -9.34 9.31
C ARG A 222 -12.06 -9.33 7.83
N GLN A 223 -12.46 -8.30 7.09
CA GLN A 223 -12.10 -8.14 5.68
C GLN A 223 -10.59 -7.86 5.53
N ASP A 224 -10.03 -6.98 6.36
CA ASP A 224 -8.60 -6.68 6.35
C ASP A 224 -7.77 -7.89 6.79
N GLU A 225 -8.20 -8.63 7.82
CA GLU A 225 -7.53 -9.86 8.25
C GLU A 225 -7.49 -10.90 7.12
N GLN A 226 -8.60 -11.08 6.39
CA GLN A 226 -8.64 -12.00 5.25
C GLN A 226 -7.73 -11.53 4.11
N LEU A 227 -7.80 -10.24 3.77
CA LEU A 227 -6.96 -9.63 2.74
C LEU A 227 -5.47 -9.79 3.06
N TYR A 228 -5.05 -9.39 4.25
CA TYR A 228 -3.65 -9.44 4.67
C TYR A 228 -3.17 -10.87 4.87
N THR A 229 -4.03 -11.82 5.28
CA THR A 229 -3.67 -13.24 5.28
C THR A 229 -3.37 -13.74 3.87
N ALA A 230 -4.19 -13.36 2.88
CA ALA A 230 -3.96 -13.73 1.48
C ALA A 230 -2.68 -13.09 0.96
N TRP A 231 -2.50 -11.78 1.16
CA TRP A 231 -1.30 -11.05 0.75
C TRP A 231 -0.02 -11.62 1.36
N SER A 232 0.00 -11.90 2.67
CA SER A 232 1.15 -12.50 3.33
C SER A 232 1.52 -13.88 2.80
N ARG A 233 0.54 -14.65 2.30
CA ARG A 233 0.77 -15.97 1.68
C ARG A 233 1.22 -15.88 0.22
N MET A 234 0.71 -14.90 -0.53
CA MET A 234 1.09 -14.69 -1.92
C MET A 234 2.51 -14.10 -2.04
N ASP A 235 2.92 -13.32 -1.05
CA ASP A 235 4.22 -12.68 -0.97
C ASP A 235 4.91 -13.03 0.37
N PRO A 236 5.52 -14.22 0.51
CA PRO A 236 6.25 -14.63 1.72
C PRO A 236 7.46 -13.75 2.00
N PRO A 237 7.98 -13.69 3.25
CA PRO A 237 9.16 -12.90 3.58
C PRO A 237 10.35 -13.26 2.71
N ASP A 238 10.94 -12.24 2.08
CA ASP A 238 12.16 -12.37 1.32
C ASP A 238 13.41 -12.18 2.22
N THR A 239 14.59 -12.28 1.61
CA THR A 239 15.86 -12.13 2.33
C THR A 239 16.03 -10.73 2.91
N TRP A 240 15.48 -9.71 2.25
CA TRP A 240 15.59 -8.34 2.69
C TRP A 240 14.67 -8.05 3.87
N GLU A 241 13.41 -8.48 3.83
CA GLU A 241 12.46 -8.25 4.93
C GLU A 241 12.93 -8.94 6.22
N VAL A 242 13.50 -10.15 6.10
CA VAL A 242 14.12 -10.87 7.23
C VAL A 242 15.30 -10.08 7.81
N GLU A 243 16.19 -9.56 6.95
CA GLU A 243 17.33 -8.76 7.40
C GLU A 243 16.92 -7.40 7.99
N ARG A 244 15.95 -6.72 7.37
CA ARG A 244 15.32 -5.51 7.87
C ARG A 244 14.74 -5.74 9.25
N ASN A 245 13.98 -6.82 9.43
CA ASN A 245 13.41 -7.21 10.71
C ASN A 245 14.50 -7.40 11.78
N ARG A 246 15.56 -8.15 11.46
CA ARG A 246 16.70 -8.37 12.37
C ARG A 246 17.39 -7.07 12.78
N ARG A 247 17.65 -6.17 11.82
CA ARG A 247 18.26 -4.85 12.09
C ARG A 247 17.40 -4.00 13.00
N ILE A 248 16.09 -3.98 12.73
CA ILE A 248 15.14 -3.23 13.53
C ILE A 248 15.07 -3.80 14.95
N ALA A 249 14.94 -5.12 15.11
CA ALA A 249 14.92 -5.77 16.41
C ALA A 249 16.15 -5.44 17.25
N ALA A 250 17.34 -5.35 16.64
CA ALA A 250 18.56 -4.92 17.31
C ALA A 250 18.51 -3.46 17.81
N ILE A 251 17.79 -2.57 17.12
CA ILE A 251 17.66 -1.15 17.47
C ILE A 251 16.60 -0.93 18.55
N GLN A 252 15.40 -1.48 18.36
CA GLN A 252 14.24 -1.20 19.23
C GLN A 252 13.94 -2.32 20.23
N GLY A 253 14.68 -3.43 20.19
CA GLY A 253 14.52 -4.59 21.09
C GLY A 253 13.35 -5.51 20.77
N LYS A 254 12.57 -5.23 19.71
CA LYS A 254 11.41 -6.03 19.32
C LYS A 254 11.36 -6.22 17.81
N GLY A 255 11.16 -7.46 17.40
CA GLY A 255 10.96 -7.87 16.02
C GLY A 255 9.48 -8.01 15.63
N ASN A 256 9.24 -8.29 14.36
CA ASN A 256 7.95 -8.59 13.80
C ASN A 256 7.77 -10.11 13.76
N ARG A 257 7.02 -10.65 14.73
CA ARG A 257 6.73 -12.08 14.81
C ARG A 257 6.08 -12.66 13.55
N PHE A 258 5.40 -11.84 12.74
CA PHE A 258 4.79 -12.29 11.49
C PHE A 258 5.82 -12.53 10.38
N VAL A 259 7.04 -12.03 10.55
CA VAL A 259 8.22 -12.36 9.75
C VAL A 259 9.00 -13.52 10.40
N GLU A 260 9.26 -13.45 11.71
CA GLU A 260 10.11 -14.41 12.44
C GLU A 260 9.47 -15.81 12.56
N GLU A 261 8.15 -15.86 12.79
CA GLU A 261 7.37 -17.09 12.98
C GLU A 261 6.52 -17.40 11.73
N TYR A 262 6.88 -16.86 10.56
CA TYR A 262 6.06 -16.91 9.35
C TYR A 262 5.52 -18.32 9.04
N ALA A 263 6.40 -19.33 9.04
CA ALA A 263 6.03 -20.70 8.73
C ALA A 263 5.00 -21.30 9.70
N ALA A 264 5.04 -20.90 10.98
CA ALA A 264 4.11 -21.34 12.00
C ALA A 264 2.74 -20.63 11.89
N ILE A 265 2.73 -19.35 11.49
CA ILE A 265 1.52 -18.53 11.43
C ILE A 265 0.78 -18.71 10.11
N PHE A 266 1.49 -18.63 8.98
CA PHE A 266 0.89 -18.60 7.64
C PHE A 266 1.01 -19.92 6.88
N GLY A 267 1.83 -20.84 7.39
CA GLY A 267 2.21 -22.10 6.74
C GLY A 267 3.56 -21.99 6.02
N LYS A 268 4.06 -23.11 5.50
CA LYS A 268 5.30 -23.09 4.69
C LYS A 268 5.10 -22.15 3.52
N ALA A 269 6.04 -21.22 3.31
CA ALA A 269 6.13 -20.48 2.08
C ALA A 269 6.06 -21.50 0.94
N ALA A 270 5.07 -21.37 0.06
CA ALA A 270 5.18 -22.04 -1.22
C ALA A 270 6.51 -21.56 -1.80
N ALA A 271 7.32 -22.49 -2.35
CA ALA A 271 8.45 -22.09 -3.18
C ALA A 271 7.94 -20.97 -4.08
N PRO A 272 8.65 -19.83 -4.19
CA PRO A 272 8.12 -18.62 -4.82
C PRO A 272 7.41 -19.09 -6.06
N ALA A 273 6.08 -18.92 -6.08
CA ALA A 273 5.33 -19.27 -7.27
C ALA A 273 6.09 -18.50 -8.34
N LYS A 274 6.75 -19.23 -9.26
CA LYS A 274 7.41 -18.64 -10.41
C LYS A 274 6.45 -17.53 -10.82
N PRO A 275 6.85 -16.24 -10.77
CA PRO A 275 5.92 -15.15 -11.05
C PRO A 275 5.18 -15.60 -12.29
N PRO A 276 3.83 -15.65 -12.26
CA PRO A 276 3.06 -16.34 -13.30
C PRO A 276 3.73 -15.98 -14.60
N ALA A 277 4.33 -16.98 -15.25
CA ALA A 277 5.06 -16.73 -16.49
C ALA A 277 4.10 -15.85 -17.29
N PRO A 278 4.50 -14.60 -17.61
CA PRO A 278 3.58 -13.51 -17.94
C PRO A 278 2.50 -14.10 -18.78
N ALA A 279 1.26 -14.16 -18.25
CA ALA A 279 0.22 -15.10 -18.64
C ALA A 279 0.29 -15.37 -20.14
N SER A 280 0.97 -16.46 -20.52
CA SER A 280 1.55 -16.68 -21.85
C SER A 280 1.34 -15.47 -22.75
N GLY A 281 2.13 -14.42 -22.52
CA GLY A 281 2.15 -13.28 -23.39
C GLY A 281 2.22 -13.88 -24.77
N THR A 282 1.20 -13.58 -25.60
CA THR A 282 1.38 -13.55 -27.04
C THR A 282 2.82 -13.14 -27.25
N PRO A 283 3.67 -13.98 -27.88
CA PRO A 283 5.08 -13.69 -28.00
C PRO A 283 5.17 -12.23 -28.42
N ALA A 284 5.98 -11.45 -27.71
CA ALA A 284 6.30 -10.10 -28.14
C ALA A 284 6.86 -10.27 -29.55
N ALA A 285 5.95 -10.13 -30.52
CA ALA A 285 6.25 -10.02 -31.92
C ALA A 285 7.30 -8.92 -31.92
N THR A 286 8.50 -9.27 -32.36
CA THR A 286 9.45 -8.23 -32.72
C THR A 286 8.69 -7.29 -33.68
N ALA A 287 9.00 -5.99 -33.72
CA ALA A 287 8.31 -5.11 -34.66
C ALA A 287 8.41 -5.59 -36.13
N ALA A 288 9.27 -6.57 -36.43
CA ALA A 288 9.33 -7.28 -37.70
C ALA A 288 8.26 -8.38 -37.90
N ASP A 289 7.66 -8.93 -36.83
CA ASP A 289 6.62 -9.98 -36.90
C ASP A 289 5.19 -9.39 -36.96
N ALA A 290 5.03 -8.08 -36.77
CA ALA A 290 3.74 -7.39 -36.81
C ALA A 290 3.33 -6.89 -38.21
N PHE A 291 4.23 -6.99 -39.19
CA PHE A 291 4.01 -6.49 -40.55
C PHE A 291 4.25 -7.60 -41.56
N SER A 292 3.46 -7.62 -42.63
CA SER A 292 3.61 -8.55 -43.74
C SER A 292 3.59 -7.77 -45.05
N CYS A 293 4.43 -8.16 -46.01
CA CYS A 293 4.45 -7.51 -47.32
C CYS A 293 3.07 -7.62 -47.99
N GLY A 294 2.46 -6.46 -48.24
CA GLY A 294 1.15 -6.32 -48.89
C GLY A 294 1.19 -5.33 -50.06
N GLY A 295 0.03 -4.90 -50.54
CA GLY A 295 -0.09 -4.02 -51.73
C GLY A 295 0.34 -2.56 -51.55
N LYS A 296 0.76 -2.15 -50.35
CA LYS A 296 1.16 -0.77 -50.04
C LYS A 296 2.48 -0.43 -50.72
N ARG A 297 2.55 0.70 -51.43
CA ARG A 297 3.78 1.16 -52.12
C ARG A 297 4.11 2.64 -51.90
N ARG A 298 3.25 3.40 -51.21
CA ARG A 298 3.43 4.84 -50.97
C ARG A 298 3.42 5.16 -49.49
N CYS A 299 4.14 6.21 -49.09
CA CYS A 299 4.25 6.62 -47.70
C CYS A 299 2.91 6.97 -47.01
N GLY A 300 1.93 7.46 -47.76
CA GLY A 300 0.60 7.76 -47.20
C GLY A 300 -0.21 6.52 -46.79
N GLU A 301 0.25 5.32 -47.13
CA GLU A 301 -0.40 4.06 -46.78
C GLU A 301 0.21 3.44 -45.50
N MET A 302 1.31 3.98 -45.00
CA MET A 302 2.02 3.50 -43.82
C MET A 302 1.47 4.18 -42.56
N ALA A 303 1.21 3.39 -41.52
CA ALA A 303 0.66 3.83 -40.24
C ALA A 303 1.73 4.28 -39.24
N SER A 304 2.99 3.87 -39.43
CA SER A 304 4.11 4.29 -38.57
C SER A 304 5.47 4.24 -39.29
N CYS A 305 6.49 4.83 -38.66
CA CYS A 305 7.86 4.76 -39.15
C CYS A 305 8.41 3.32 -39.18
N GLU A 306 8.04 2.49 -38.19
CA GLU A 306 8.43 1.09 -38.09
C GLU A 306 7.85 0.25 -39.24
N GLU A 307 6.59 0.51 -39.62
CA GLU A 307 5.97 -0.15 -40.79
C GLU A 307 6.66 0.27 -42.09
N ALA A 308 6.98 1.57 -42.25
CA ALA A 308 7.69 2.07 -43.42
C ALA A 308 9.10 1.46 -43.55
N LYS A 309 9.84 1.34 -42.44
CA LYS A 309 11.16 0.67 -42.38
C LYS A 309 11.06 -0.81 -42.71
N PHE A 310 10.00 -1.50 -42.28
CA PHE A 310 9.76 -2.89 -42.65
C PHE A 310 9.54 -3.05 -44.15
N TYR A 311 8.68 -2.22 -44.78
CA TYR A 311 8.42 -2.32 -46.22
C TYR A 311 9.64 -1.96 -47.09
N LEU A 312 10.48 -1.01 -46.67
CA LEU A 312 11.73 -0.71 -47.34
C LEU A 312 12.70 -1.91 -47.27
N THR A 313 12.96 -2.43 -46.06
CA THR A 313 14.05 -3.41 -45.84
C THR A 313 13.65 -4.87 -46.08
N ARG A 314 12.39 -5.24 -45.87
CA ARG A 314 11.90 -6.62 -45.96
C ARG A 314 11.02 -6.88 -47.18
N CYS A 315 10.35 -5.85 -47.70
CA CYS A 315 9.48 -5.96 -48.87
C CYS A 315 10.07 -5.35 -50.15
N GLY A 316 11.25 -4.71 -50.07
CA GLY A 316 11.99 -4.19 -51.22
C GLY A 316 11.29 -3.05 -51.94
N ILE A 317 10.54 -2.21 -51.21
CA ILE A 317 9.87 -1.06 -51.79
C ILE A 317 10.78 0.17 -51.67
N ASP A 318 11.80 0.23 -52.54
CA ASP A 318 12.79 1.32 -52.57
C ASP A 318 12.14 2.70 -52.80
N SER A 319 10.95 2.76 -53.41
CA SER A 319 10.22 4.01 -53.63
C SER A 319 9.74 4.70 -52.35
N LEU A 320 9.89 4.08 -51.18
CA LEU A 320 9.60 4.70 -49.89
C LEU A 320 10.76 5.58 -49.40
N ASP A 321 11.97 5.36 -49.90
CA ASP A 321 13.19 6.12 -49.61
C ASP A 321 13.60 6.89 -50.87
N GLY A 322 12.92 8.03 -51.08
CA GLY A 322 13.04 8.79 -52.33
C GLY A 322 14.38 9.49 -52.53
N ASP A 323 15.14 9.76 -51.45
CA ASP A 323 16.46 10.37 -51.47
C ASP A 323 17.61 9.38 -51.22
N GLY A 324 17.30 8.14 -50.89
CA GLY A 324 18.25 7.03 -50.83
C GLY A 324 19.17 7.10 -49.60
N ASP A 325 18.70 7.72 -48.51
CA ASP A 325 19.47 7.91 -47.28
C ASP A 325 19.30 6.76 -46.27
N GLY A 326 18.47 5.76 -46.62
CA GLY A 326 18.12 4.61 -45.79
C GLY A 326 16.93 4.84 -44.86
N THR A 327 16.29 6.02 -44.90
CA THR A 327 15.15 6.40 -44.06
C THR A 327 13.89 6.55 -44.91
N PRO A 328 12.94 5.59 -44.86
CA PRO A 328 11.73 5.70 -45.64
C PRO A 328 10.78 6.74 -45.06
N CYS A 329 10.03 7.41 -45.92
CA CYS A 329 8.91 8.27 -45.53
C CYS A 329 9.27 9.33 -44.48
N GLN A 330 10.05 10.33 -44.88
CA GLN A 330 10.55 11.44 -44.04
C GLN A 330 9.50 12.19 -43.20
N SER A 331 8.21 12.12 -43.54
CA SER A 331 7.13 12.71 -42.74
C SER A 331 6.71 11.84 -41.54
N LEU A 332 6.95 10.52 -41.61
CA LEU A 332 6.62 9.54 -40.56
C LEU A 332 7.82 9.22 -39.67
N CYS A 333 9.04 9.26 -40.21
CA CYS A 333 10.27 8.85 -39.53
C CYS A 333 11.12 9.99 -38.94
N ARG A 334 10.49 11.12 -38.59
CA ARG A 334 11.18 12.27 -37.98
C ARG A 334 11.58 12.04 -36.53
#